data_AF-A0A250JFK6-F1
#
_entry.id   AF-A0A250JFK6-F1
#
_cell.length_a   1.000
_cell.length_b   1.000
_cell.length_c   1.000
_cell.angle_alpha   90.00
_cell.angle_beta   90.00
_cell.angle_gamma   90.00
#
_symmetry.space_group_name_H-M   'P 1'
#
loop_
_entity.id
_entity.type
_entity.pdbx_description
1 polymer ?
#
loop_
_entity_poly.entity_id
_entity_poly.type
_entity_poly.pdbx_seq_one_letter_code
_entity_poly.pdbx_strand_id
1 'polypeptide(L)'
;MSMDPHREYCRRQHRLLAHHLSIEAWCAGDDCILLERNHLEEFLKLERFKSTRVQWLLEDIKPWFKHTEPVYAGPEGDLSSLEALYLSRVPIARKFLIRPDPLNADELIIWLRNNGLRISLLHSISAVIPPSEEQIVTRLALLASGLSEP
;
A
#
# COMPACT_ATOMS: atom_id res chain seq x y z
N MET A 1 -1.35 7.39 29.13
CA MET A 1 -1.87 8.52 28.32
C MET A 1 -3.08 8.02 27.55
N SER A 2 -4.24 8.66 27.70
CA SER A 2 -5.40 8.38 26.85
C SER A 2 -5.01 8.68 25.40
N MET A 3 -5.13 7.66 24.55
CA MET A 3 -4.84 7.81 23.13
C MET A 3 -6.00 8.55 22.48
N ASP A 4 -5.71 9.54 21.64
CA ASP A 4 -6.72 10.26 20.86
C ASP A 4 -7.62 9.25 20.12
N PRO A 5 -8.94 9.23 20.39
CA PRO A 5 -9.88 8.32 19.73
C PRO A 5 -9.79 8.36 18.21
N HIS A 6 -9.52 9.54 17.62
CA HIS A 6 -9.38 9.68 16.17
C HIS A 6 -8.13 8.95 15.66
N ARG A 7 -6.98 9.14 16.33
CA ARG A 7 -5.72 8.46 15.97
C ARG A 7 -5.85 6.94 16.04
N GLU A 8 -6.52 6.43 17.06
CA GLU A 8 -6.74 4.99 17.25
C GLU A 8 -7.69 4.41 16.20
N TYR A 9 -8.75 5.14 15.82
CA TYR A 9 -9.58 4.78 14.68
C TYR A 9 -8.75 4.67 13.38
N CYS A 10 -7.96 5.69 13.06
CA CYS A 10 -7.06 5.66 11.89
C CYS A 10 -6.07 4.49 11.96
N ARG A 11 -5.50 4.20 13.14
CA ARG A 11 -4.58 3.07 13.31
C ARG A 11 -5.23 1.75 12.94
N ARG A 12 -6.45 1.51 13.39
CA ARG A 12 -7.18 0.26 13.07
C ARG A 12 -7.43 0.14 11.58
N GLN A 13 -7.84 1.23 10.94
CA GLN A 13 -8.04 1.29 9.49
C GLN A 13 -6.74 1.00 8.72
N HIS A 14 -5.63 1.61 9.12
CA HIS A 14 -4.31 1.39 8.50
C HIS A 14 -3.85 -0.07 8.63
N ARG A 15 -4.04 -0.68 9.80
CA ARG A 15 -3.67 -2.08 10.06
C ARG A 15 -4.55 -3.06 9.29
N LEU A 16 -5.84 -2.77 9.17
CA LEU A 16 -6.77 -3.55 8.37
C LEU A 16 -6.31 -3.58 6.90
N LEU A 17 -5.98 -2.41 6.34
CA LEU A 17 -5.41 -2.28 5.01
C LEU A 17 -4.10 -3.05 4.88
N ALA A 18 -3.14 -2.84 5.79
CA ALA A 18 -1.85 -3.52 5.74
C ALA A 18 -1.98 -5.05 5.78
N HIS A 19 -2.88 -5.57 6.61
CA HIS A 19 -3.14 -6.99 6.71
C HIS A 19 -3.67 -7.57 5.40
N HIS A 20 -4.68 -6.92 4.82
CA HIS A 20 -5.22 -7.31 3.52
C HIS A 20 -4.15 -7.31 2.43
N LEU A 21 -3.45 -6.18 2.27
CA LEU A 21 -2.38 -6.03 1.27
C LEU A 21 -1.29 -7.09 1.44
N SER A 22 -0.89 -7.40 2.67
CA SER A 22 0.15 -8.41 2.93
C SER A 22 -0.24 -9.81 2.48
N ILE A 23 -1.53 -10.14 2.58
CA ILE A 23 -2.10 -11.41 2.12
C ILE A 23 -2.19 -11.42 0.61
N GLU A 24 -2.71 -10.35 -0.01
CA GLU A 24 -2.80 -10.29 -1.48
C GLU A 24 -1.40 -10.40 -2.13
N ALA A 25 -0.39 -9.71 -1.57
CA ALA A 25 0.99 -9.87 -2.00
C ALA A 25 1.50 -11.30 -1.81
N TRP A 26 1.19 -11.95 -0.68
CA TRP A 26 1.54 -13.35 -0.47
C TRP A 26 0.92 -14.24 -1.55
N CYS A 27 -0.39 -14.13 -1.77
CA CYS A 27 -1.13 -14.94 -2.73
C CYS A 27 -0.61 -14.77 -4.16
N ALA A 28 -0.24 -13.54 -4.55
CA ALA A 28 0.38 -13.25 -5.83
C ALA A 28 1.85 -13.70 -5.92
N GLY A 29 2.48 -14.08 -4.80
CA GLY A 29 3.90 -14.39 -4.74
C GLY A 29 4.76 -13.15 -4.97
N ASP A 30 4.31 -11.98 -4.53
CA ASP A 30 5.04 -10.72 -4.61
C ASP A 30 5.56 -10.28 -3.24
N ASP A 31 6.70 -9.58 -3.24
CA ASP A 31 7.33 -9.07 -2.03
C ASP A 31 7.08 -7.58 -1.80
N CYS A 32 6.67 -6.89 -2.87
CA CYS A 32 6.38 -5.47 -2.89
C CYS A 32 5.01 -5.20 -3.53
N ILE A 33 4.33 -4.16 -3.05
CA ILE A 33 3.14 -3.60 -3.69
C ILE A 33 3.40 -2.13 -3.98
N LEU A 34 3.08 -1.68 -5.19
CA LEU A 34 3.03 -0.26 -5.50
C LEU A 34 1.62 0.26 -5.22
N LEU A 35 1.49 1.14 -4.22
CA LEU A 35 0.23 1.76 -3.84
C LEU A 35 0.18 3.20 -4.30
N GLU A 36 -0.64 3.48 -5.31
CA GLU A 36 -0.81 4.82 -5.86
C GLU A 36 -1.63 5.74 -4.93
N ARG A 37 -1.38 7.05 -5.05
CA ARG A 37 -2.01 8.09 -4.23
C ARG A 37 -3.53 8.04 -4.29
N ASN A 38 -4.12 7.96 -5.48
CA ASN A 38 -5.57 7.92 -5.69
C ASN A 38 -6.23 6.79 -4.89
N HIS A 39 -5.68 5.57 -4.93
CA HIS A 39 -6.18 4.44 -4.16
C HIS A 39 -6.06 4.71 -2.66
N LEU A 40 -4.95 5.32 -2.21
CA LEU A 40 -4.75 5.65 -0.81
C LEU A 40 -5.70 6.76 -0.32
N GLU A 41 -6.00 7.77 -1.15
CA GLU A 41 -7.02 8.79 -0.84
C GLU A 41 -8.39 8.16 -0.66
N GLU A 42 -8.77 7.28 -1.57
CA GLU A 42 -10.08 6.65 -1.58
C GLU A 42 -10.25 5.66 -0.41
N PHE A 43 -9.26 4.82 -0.10
CA PHE A 43 -9.28 3.95 1.08
C PHE A 43 -9.42 4.72 2.38
N LEU A 44 -8.60 5.76 2.54
CA LEU A 44 -8.56 6.54 3.76
C LEU A 44 -9.73 7.54 3.83
N LYS A 45 -10.58 7.60 2.80
CA LYS A 45 -11.66 8.58 2.65
C LYS A 45 -11.13 10.00 2.89
N LEU A 46 -10.01 10.30 2.25
CA LEU A 46 -9.32 11.57 2.37
C LEU A 46 -9.70 12.47 1.19
N GLU A 47 -10.33 13.61 1.48
CA GLU A 47 -10.50 14.66 0.47
C GLU A 47 -9.17 15.33 0.11
N ARG A 48 -8.20 15.33 1.03
CA ARG A 48 -6.85 15.87 0.86
C ARG A 48 -5.84 15.10 1.70
N PHE A 49 -4.67 14.82 1.13
CA PHE A 49 -3.54 14.29 1.88
C PHE A 49 -2.98 15.32 2.87
N LYS A 50 -3.34 15.16 4.16
CA LYS A 50 -2.61 15.79 5.25
C LYS A 50 -1.37 14.95 5.55
N SER A 51 -0.21 15.59 5.54
CA SER A 51 1.11 15.00 5.82
C SER A 51 1.12 14.08 7.05
N THR A 52 0.45 14.50 8.12
CA THR A 52 0.36 13.74 9.38
C THR A 52 -0.28 12.36 9.22
N ARG A 53 -1.31 12.22 8.37
CA ARG A 53 -1.99 10.92 8.22
C ARG A 53 -1.17 9.93 7.40
N VAL A 54 -0.39 10.41 6.43
CA VAL A 54 0.60 9.59 5.71
C VAL A 54 1.64 9.08 6.69
N GLN A 55 2.18 9.95 7.54
CA GLN A 55 3.16 9.54 8.53
C GLN A 55 2.59 8.47 9.48
N TRP A 56 1.36 8.66 9.96
CA TRP A 56 0.68 7.66 10.78
C TRP A 56 0.48 6.32 10.06
N LEU A 57 0.07 6.35 8.78
CA LEU A 57 -0.04 5.17 7.95
C LEU A 57 1.31 4.44 7.88
N LEU A 58 2.38 5.14 7.50
CA LEU A 58 3.73 4.58 7.40
C LEU A 58 4.18 3.93 8.71
N GLU A 59 3.86 4.54 9.85
CA GLU A 59 4.17 3.97 11.17
C GLU A 59 3.32 2.73 11.48
N ASP A 60 2.03 2.76 11.16
CA ASP A 60 1.10 1.69 11.52
C ASP A 60 1.28 0.43 10.67
N ILE A 61 1.71 0.56 9.41
CA ILE A 61 1.87 -0.56 8.47
C ILE A 61 3.24 -1.26 8.58
N LYS A 62 4.22 -0.65 9.26
CA LYS A 62 5.58 -1.20 9.45
C LYS A 62 5.65 -2.67 9.88
N PRO A 63 4.74 -3.20 10.71
CA PRO A 63 4.77 -4.62 11.08
C PRO A 63 4.57 -5.57 9.89
N TRP A 64 3.90 -5.13 8.82
CA TRP A 64 3.67 -5.91 7.59
C TRP A 64 4.67 -5.54 6.49
N PHE A 65 4.98 -4.25 6.35
CA PHE A 65 5.87 -3.73 5.32
C PHE A 65 7.02 -2.96 5.98
N LYS A 66 8.12 -3.67 6.25
CA LYS A 66 9.28 -3.09 6.92
C LYS A 66 10.02 -2.06 6.05
N HIS A 67 9.92 -2.21 4.73
CA HIS A 67 10.64 -1.40 3.76
C HIS A 67 9.62 -0.62 2.95
N THR A 68 9.26 0.56 3.44
CA THR A 68 8.32 1.47 2.79
C THR A 68 9.04 2.69 2.28
N GLU A 69 8.88 3.00 0.99
CA GLU A 69 9.53 4.12 0.34
C GLU A 69 8.49 4.98 -0.40
N PRO A 70 8.36 6.27 -0.07
CA PRO A 70 7.47 7.18 -0.80
C PRO A 70 8.05 7.57 -2.15
N VAL A 71 7.16 7.71 -3.13
CA VAL A 71 7.46 8.21 -4.47
C VAL A 71 6.83 9.59 -4.60
N TYR A 72 7.63 10.58 -4.98
CA TYR A 72 7.22 11.97 -5.15
C TYR A 72 7.28 12.35 -6.63
N ALA A 73 6.26 13.05 -7.11
CA ALA A 73 6.26 13.65 -8.45
C ALA A 73 7.07 14.96 -8.52
N GLY A 74 7.50 15.47 -7.36
CA GLY A 74 8.25 16.72 -7.21
C GLY A 74 9.44 16.55 -6.26
N PRO A 75 9.90 17.64 -5.62
CA PRO A 75 11.00 17.58 -4.66
C PRO A 75 10.73 16.55 -3.54
N GLU A 76 11.75 15.74 -3.23
CA GLU A 76 11.66 14.75 -2.16
C GLU A 76 11.21 15.40 -0.84
N GLY A 77 10.29 14.73 -0.14
CA GLY A 77 9.78 15.17 1.15
C GLY A 77 8.57 16.10 1.09
N ASP A 78 8.18 16.60 -0.07
CA ASP A 78 6.90 17.29 -0.23
C ASP A 78 5.76 16.27 -0.29
N LEU A 79 5.11 16.03 0.84
CA LEU A 79 3.97 15.12 0.96
C LEU A 79 2.76 15.52 0.11
N SER A 80 2.66 16.77 -0.34
CA SER A 80 1.64 17.18 -1.30
C SER A 80 1.92 16.67 -2.72
N SER A 81 3.17 16.32 -3.01
CA SER A 81 3.64 15.70 -4.25
C SER A 81 3.74 14.18 -4.19
N LEU A 82 3.30 13.55 -3.09
CA LEU A 82 3.25 12.10 -2.96
C LEU A 82 2.40 11.51 -4.10
N GLU A 83 3.00 10.63 -4.89
CA GLU A 83 2.39 9.97 -6.05
C GLU A 83 2.10 8.50 -5.75
N ALA A 84 3.00 7.81 -5.05
CA ALA A 84 2.82 6.42 -4.67
C ALA A 84 3.64 6.05 -3.41
N LEU A 85 3.38 4.88 -2.87
CA LEU A 85 4.15 4.22 -1.82
C LEU A 85 4.57 2.83 -2.30
N TYR A 86 5.87 2.54 -2.25
CA TYR A 86 6.34 1.17 -2.30
C TYR A 86 6.14 0.52 -0.94
N LEU A 87 5.37 -0.56 -0.86
CA LEU A 87 5.13 -1.33 0.34
C LEU A 87 5.83 -2.68 0.23
N SER A 88 7.04 -2.80 0.78
CA SER A 88 7.84 -4.03 0.64
C SER A 88 8.12 -4.72 1.97
N ARG A 89 8.08 -6.06 1.91
CA ARG A 89 8.48 -6.96 3.00
C ARG A 89 9.99 -7.20 3.02
N VAL A 90 10.67 -6.95 1.91
CA VAL A 90 12.13 -7.12 1.73
C VAL A 90 12.80 -5.78 1.37
N PRO A 91 14.12 -5.62 1.61
CA PRO A 91 14.82 -4.39 1.24
C PRO A 91 14.67 -4.07 -0.26
N ILE A 92 14.28 -2.84 -0.57
CA ILE A 92 14.18 -2.37 -1.96
C ILE A 92 15.53 -1.77 -2.37
N ALA A 93 16.13 -2.29 -3.44
CA ALA A 93 17.37 -1.73 -3.95
C ALA A 93 17.13 -0.33 -4.52
N ARG A 94 18.05 0.61 -4.25
CA ARG A 94 17.93 2.02 -4.67
C ARG A 94 17.65 2.21 -6.17
N LYS A 95 18.17 1.31 -7.02
CA LYS A 95 17.92 1.33 -8.48
C LYS A 95 16.43 1.22 -8.85
N PHE A 96 15.60 0.62 -7.99
CA PHE A 96 14.17 0.47 -8.21
C PHE A 96 13.35 1.67 -7.72
N LEU A 97 13.95 2.51 -6.86
CA LEU A 97 13.31 3.73 -6.34
C LEU A 97 13.43 4.90 -7.32
N ILE A 98 14.33 4.79 -8.31
CA ILE A 98 14.49 5.76 -9.38
C ILE A 98 13.55 5.34 -10.50
N ARG A 99 12.44 6.06 -10.67
CA ARG A 99 11.49 5.81 -11.75
C ARG A 99 12.16 6.11 -13.11
N PRO A 100 12.16 5.16 -14.06
CA PRO A 100 12.54 5.47 -15.43
C PRO A 100 11.45 6.33 -16.08
N ASP A 101 11.85 7.45 -16.67
CA ASP A 101 10.93 8.28 -17.45
C ASP A 101 11.07 8.01 -18.96
N PRO A 102 9.96 7.98 -19.72
CA PRO A 102 8.56 7.91 -19.29
C PRO A 102 8.07 6.45 -19.18
N LEU A 103 7.32 6.11 -18.11
CA LEU A 103 6.59 4.84 -17.97
C LEU A 103 5.25 5.07 -17.25
N ASN A 104 4.17 4.49 -17.77
CA ASN A 104 2.92 4.36 -17.01
C ASN A 104 3.05 3.29 -15.90
N ALA A 105 2.04 3.16 -15.03
CA ALA A 105 2.09 2.24 -13.88
C ALA A 105 2.31 0.77 -14.31
N ASP A 106 1.60 0.31 -15.35
CA ASP A 106 1.73 -1.05 -15.87
C ASP A 106 3.13 -1.31 -16.45
N GLU A 107 3.63 -0.37 -17.26
CA GLU A 107 4.97 -0.41 -17.83
C GLU A 107 6.06 -0.41 -16.75
N LEU A 108 5.86 0.36 -15.68
CA LEU A 108 6.75 0.39 -14.52
C LEU A 108 6.80 -0.97 -13.82
N ILE A 109 5.66 -1.63 -13.59
CA ILE A 109 5.62 -2.98 -13.00
C ILE A 109 6.34 -3.99 -13.89
N ILE A 110 6.09 -3.97 -15.20
CA ILE A 110 6.76 -4.87 -16.14
C ILE A 110 8.28 -4.65 -16.07
N TRP A 111 8.73 -3.40 -16.07
CA TRP A 111 10.14 -3.07 -15.95
C TRP A 111 10.73 -3.55 -14.62
N LEU A 112 10.05 -3.30 -13.49
CA LEU A 112 10.50 -3.73 -12.17
C LEU A 112 10.61 -5.25 -12.06
N ARG A 113 9.61 -5.99 -12.57
CA ARG A 113 9.62 -7.45 -12.64
C ARG A 113 10.77 -7.98 -13.49
N ASN A 114 10.98 -7.40 -14.67
CA ASN A 114 12.09 -7.77 -15.56
C ASN A 114 13.47 -7.50 -14.94
N ASN A 115 13.56 -6.56 -14.00
CA ASN A 115 14.79 -6.25 -13.28
C ASN A 115 14.91 -7.00 -11.93
N GLY A 116 14.01 -7.95 -11.66
CA GLY A 116 14.08 -8.90 -10.55
C GLY A 116 13.29 -8.52 -9.29
N LEU A 117 12.49 -7.45 -9.32
CA LEU A 117 11.62 -7.10 -8.21
C LEU A 117 10.28 -7.84 -8.34
N ARG A 118 9.91 -8.63 -7.33
CA ARG A 118 8.59 -9.27 -7.26
C ARG A 118 7.57 -8.27 -6.75
N ILE A 119 6.87 -7.60 -7.68
CA ILE A 119 5.99 -6.47 -7.38
C ILE A 119 4.67 -6.56 -8.16
N SER A 120 3.60 -6.12 -7.53
CA SER A 120 2.31 -5.88 -8.18
C SER A 120 1.76 -4.48 -7.92
N LEU A 121 0.92 -4.02 -8.84
CA LEU A 121 -0.01 -2.93 -8.56
C LEU A 121 -1.16 -3.47 -7.73
N LEU A 122 -1.67 -2.64 -6.83
CA LEU A 122 -2.87 -2.98 -6.08
C LEU A 122 -4.02 -3.44 -7.00
N HIS A 123 -4.20 -2.76 -8.13
CA HIS A 123 -5.28 -3.07 -9.05
C HIS A 123 -5.12 -4.36 -9.85
N SER A 124 -3.92 -4.93 -9.86
CA SER A 124 -3.66 -6.21 -10.50
C SER A 124 -3.91 -7.40 -9.57
N ILE A 125 -3.98 -7.17 -8.25
CA ILE A 125 -4.08 -8.22 -7.24
C ILE A 125 -5.38 -8.19 -6.45
N SER A 126 -6.16 -7.12 -6.51
CA SER A 126 -7.48 -7.04 -5.88
C SER A 126 -8.58 -6.93 -6.94
N ALA A 127 -9.63 -7.76 -6.83
CA ALA A 127 -10.77 -7.72 -7.75
C ALA A 127 -11.67 -6.49 -7.59
N VAL A 128 -11.55 -5.78 -6.46
CA VAL A 128 -12.26 -4.53 -6.15
C VAL A 128 -11.20 -3.54 -5.70
N ILE A 129 -11.08 -2.39 -6.35
CA ILE A 129 -10.10 -1.37 -5.96
C ILE A 129 -10.74 -0.01 -5.80
N PRO A 130 -10.50 0.64 -4.66
CA PRO A 130 -10.04 0.08 -3.39
C PRO A 130 -11.19 -0.71 -2.71
N PRO A 131 -10.93 -1.87 -2.09
CA PRO A 131 -11.95 -2.55 -1.30
C PRO A 131 -12.39 -1.71 -0.10
N SER A 132 -13.68 -1.75 0.20
CA SER A 132 -14.22 -1.15 1.43
C SER A 132 -13.73 -1.88 2.69
N GLU A 133 -13.81 -1.23 3.84
CA GLU A 133 -13.47 -1.88 5.13
C GLU A 133 -14.28 -3.17 5.35
N GLU A 134 -15.56 -3.17 4.97
CA GLU A 134 -16.44 -4.33 5.06
C GLU A 134 -15.96 -5.48 4.16
N GLN A 135 -15.56 -5.17 2.92
CA GLN A 135 -15.03 -6.15 1.98
C GLN A 135 -13.72 -6.75 2.49
N ILE A 136 -12.83 -5.91 3.05
CA ILE A 136 -11.58 -6.38 3.66
C ILE A 136 -11.88 -7.32 4.83
N VAL A 137 -12.72 -6.90 5.79
CA VAL A 137 -13.05 -7.72 6.97
C VAL A 137 -13.67 -9.05 6.55
N THR A 138 -14.61 -9.05 5.62
CA THR A 138 -15.25 -10.25 5.09
C THR A 138 -14.21 -11.19 4.48
N ARG A 139 -13.34 -10.66 3.60
CA ARG A 139 -12.28 -11.44 2.96
C ARG A 139 -11.34 -12.06 3.99
N LEU A 140 -10.88 -11.28 4.97
CA LEU A 140 -9.97 -11.75 6.01
C LEU A 140 -10.61 -12.81 6.92
N ALA A 141 -11.90 -12.66 7.25
CA ALA A 141 -12.64 -13.63 8.05
C ALA A 141 -12.79 -14.98 7.32
N LEU A 142 -13.08 -14.95 6.02
CA LEU A 142 -13.14 -16.16 5.19
C LEU A 142 -11.80 -16.87 5.13
N LEU A 143 -10.72 -16.14 4.84
CA LEU A 143 -9.38 -16.70 4.79
C LEU A 143 -8.93 -17.29 6.14
N ALA A 144 -9.23 -16.61 7.25
CA ALA A 144 -8.95 -17.11 8.59
C ALA A 144 -9.73 -18.40 8.91
N SER A 145 -10.88 -18.60 8.26
CA SER A 145 -11.70 -19.81 8.36
C SER A 145 -11.29 -20.91 7.36
N GLY A 146 -10.25 -20.67 6.55
CA GLY A 146 -9.81 -21.60 5.51
C GLY A 146 -10.71 -21.62 4.26
N LEU A 147 -11.56 -20.62 4.08
CA LEU A 147 -12.47 -20.48 2.94
C LEU A 147 -11.90 -19.50 1.91
N SER A 148 -11.98 -19.87 0.63
CA SER A 148 -11.52 -19.03 -0.48
C SER A 148 -12.58 -18.06 -0.99
N GLU A 149 -13.87 -18.28 -0.71
CA GLU A 149 -15.02 -17.45 -1.10
C GLU A 149 -16.14 -17.58 -0.03
N PRO A 150 -17.05 -16.58 0.11
CA PRO A 150 -18.20 -16.67 1.01
C PRO A 150 -19.21 -17.76 0.61
#